data_AF-A0A1E1XMU7-F1
#
_entry.id   AF-A0A1E1XMU7-F1
#
_cell.length_a   1.000
_cell.length_b   1.000
_cell.length_c   1.000
_cell.angle_alpha   90.00
_cell.angle_beta   90.00
_cell.angle_gamma   90.00
#
_symmetry.space_group_name_H-M   'P 1'
#
loop_
_entity.id
_entity.type
_entity.pdbx_description
1 polymer ?
#
loop_
_entity_poly.entity_id
_entity_poly.type
_entity_poly.pdbx_seq_one_letter_code
_entity_poly.pdbx_strand_id
1 'polypeptide(L)'
;FASEWEVGQGRCRSQRNLAEPAVTHPVATSLCDKYFEKEESPLRSCFKMVDPKPFMQMCLHDMRSASYDEMEGKICVTAAAYREECREFGVPLDMPRTCVRCEKPDGSEMLAGDIATVTDQDSPATAADVIFVVERKICNKNVIPNLIRIAQSIEERYAARGFVDTRYAVVGFGGDGVAEKPHVVTADGQIFSSIRALVSAFGSLSIGNGESDPFAALAYAGQLPVRMASMQTMILVKCTTCKPDDDNSMYADIYRMLIDRGIHLHILDDDDFNVRTASKPSKSKRIFGVDRRLAFTAKDLKELHGDPEMHSQIRLPKDFCVPLALESNGTLFSSMKMFEKRAVNKKFVDVMARRVALSSAPECQICECVSLDDGVGQSVCSRCVSPTLGPVRSPDFSPAMYEEVAERKTYKRPKTKTLRTQKQQ
;
A
#
# COMPACT_ATOMS: atom_id res chain seq x y z
N PHE A 1 2.04 39.07 1.49
CA PHE A 1 1.33 37.83 1.87
C PHE A 1 0.99 36.90 0.70
N ALA A 2 -0.10 37.05 -0.07
CA ALA A 2 -0.45 36.05 -1.11
C ALA A 2 0.63 35.84 -2.21
N SER A 3 1.38 36.90 -2.55
CA SER A 3 2.52 36.84 -3.47
C SER A 3 3.80 36.23 -2.88
N GLU A 4 3.89 36.07 -1.56
CA GLU A 4 5.06 35.44 -0.90
C GLU A 4 4.99 33.91 -0.98
N TRP A 5 3.81 33.35 -1.26
CA TRP A 5 3.58 31.92 -1.49
C TRP A 5 3.56 31.55 -2.98
N GLU A 6 3.91 32.47 -3.89
CA GLU A 6 3.91 32.23 -5.33
C GLU A 6 5.07 31.28 -5.73
N VAL A 7 4.73 30.05 -6.11
CA VAL A 7 5.70 29.07 -6.63
C VAL A 7 5.64 29.05 -8.16
N GLY A 8 6.63 29.65 -8.82
CA GLY A 8 6.76 29.68 -10.30
C GLY A 8 6.63 31.09 -10.91
N GLN A 9 6.40 31.17 -12.23
CA GLN A 9 6.22 32.45 -12.95
C GLN A 9 4.75 32.89 -13.07
N GLY A 10 3.84 32.18 -12.39
CA GLY A 10 2.40 32.40 -12.47
C GLY A 10 1.94 33.52 -11.54
N ARG A 11 1.89 34.76 -12.04
CA ARG A 11 1.41 35.91 -11.26
C ARG A 11 0.02 35.65 -10.69
N CYS A 12 -0.13 35.78 -9.37
CA CYS A 12 -1.45 35.86 -8.72
C CYS A 12 -2.27 37.00 -9.37
N ARG A 13 -3.29 36.66 -10.16
CA ARG A 13 -4.01 37.64 -11.02
C ARG A 13 -4.92 38.59 -10.26
N SER A 14 -5.30 38.24 -9.03
CA SER A 14 -6.18 39.06 -8.18
C SER A 14 -5.43 39.48 -6.92
N GLN A 15 -5.31 40.79 -6.71
CA GLN A 15 -4.91 41.37 -5.42
C GLN A 15 -6.12 41.80 -4.58
N ARG A 16 -7.33 41.53 -5.04
CA ARG A 16 -8.54 41.86 -4.30
C ARG A 16 -8.62 40.94 -3.09
N ASN A 17 -8.72 41.53 -1.90
CA ASN A 17 -9.08 40.78 -0.71
C ASN A 17 -10.53 40.27 -0.88
N LEU A 18 -10.66 38.95 -1.03
CA LEU A 18 -11.95 38.26 -1.10
C LEU A 18 -12.42 37.78 0.28
N ALA A 19 -11.66 38.07 1.35
CA ALA A 19 -12.12 37.81 2.71
C ALA A 19 -13.33 38.71 3.00
N GLU A 20 -14.40 38.08 3.44
CA GLU A 20 -15.62 38.75 3.84
C GLU A 20 -15.72 38.77 5.38
N PRO A 21 -16.49 39.68 6.00
CA PRO A 21 -16.57 39.75 7.47
C PRO A 21 -17.15 38.47 8.09
N ALA A 22 -16.65 38.14 9.29
CA ALA A 22 -17.01 36.94 10.04
C ALA A 22 -18.47 36.97 10.53
N VAL A 23 -19.09 35.78 10.64
CA VAL A 23 -20.42 35.62 11.23
C VAL A 23 -20.33 35.51 12.75
N THR A 24 -21.20 36.23 13.45
CA THR A 24 -21.34 36.24 14.92
C THR A 24 -22.52 35.37 15.38
N HIS A 25 -22.65 34.17 14.83
CA HIS A 25 -23.70 33.24 15.27
C HIS A 25 -23.30 32.65 16.64
N PRO A 26 -24.15 32.74 17.69
CA PRO A 26 -23.77 32.33 19.05
C PRO A 26 -23.25 30.90 19.17
N VAL A 27 -23.78 29.97 18.37
CA VAL A 27 -23.33 28.56 18.33
C VAL A 27 -21.93 28.43 17.72
N ALA A 28 -21.65 29.16 16.64
CA ALA A 28 -20.34 29.16 16.00
C ALA A 28 -19.29 29.78 16.94
N THR A 29 -19.63 30.89 17.59
CA THR A 29 -18.77 31.52 18.62
C THR A 29 -18.49 30.57 19.76
N SER A 30 -19.52 29.97 20.38
CA SER A 30 -19.31 29.02 21.46
C SER A 30 -18.46 27.81 21.06
N LEU A 31 -18.56 27.36 19.81
CA LEU A 31 -17.77 26.25 19.31
C LEU A 31 -16.31 26.67 19.09
N CYS A 32 -16.05 27.79 18.42
CA CYS A 32 -14.69 28.29 18.22
C CYS A 32 -13.99 28.64 19.55
N ASP A 33 -14.71 29.25 20.50
CA ASP A 33 -14.23 29.55 21.87
C ASP A 33 -13.73 28.30 22.58
N LYS A 34 -14.46 27.18 22.45
CA LYS A 34 -14.09 25.89 23.05
C LYS A 34 -12.70 25.42 22.60
N TYR A 35 -12.28 25.73 21.37
CA TYR A 35 -11.02 25.25 20.81
C TYR A 35 -9.88 26.26 20.88
N PHE A 36 -10.17 27.56 20.84
CA PHE A 36 -9.13 28.58 20.70
C PHE A 36 -9.04 29.57 21.87
N GLU A 37 -9.95 29.51 22.86
CA GLU A 37 -9.95 30.45 23.98
C GLU A 37 -10.07 29.76 25.35
N LYS A 38 -10.90 28.72 25.46
CA LYS A 38 -11.17 28.07 26.75
C LYS A 38 -9.97 27.31 27.30
N GLU A 39 -9.92 27.30 28.63
CA GLU A 39 -8.94 26.57 29.43
C GLU A 39 -9.03 25.05 29.22
N GLU A 40 -10.22 24.52 28.93
CA GLU A 40 -10.48 23.11 28.66
C GLU A 40 -10.25 22.73 27.19
N SER A 41 -9.69 23.63 26.39
CA SER A 41 -9.42 23.36 24.97
C SER A 41 -8.46 22.17 24.80
N PRO A 42 -8.73 21.26 23.84
CA PRO A 42 -7.77 20.23 23.46
C PRO A 42 -6.46 20.79 22.89
N LEU A 43 -6.45 22.06 22.47
CA LEU A 43 -5.30 22.74 21.87
C LEU A 43 -4.54 23.64 22.87
N ARG A 44 -4.99 23.69 24.13
CA ARG A 44 -4.52 24.63 25.17
C ARG A 44 -3.02 24.57 25.42
N SER A 45 -2.38 23.41 25.27
CA SER A 45 -0.95 23.22 25.50
C SER A 45 -0.08 24.08 24.57
N CYS A 46 -0.58 24.50 23.40
CA CYS A 46 0.15 25.35 22.47
C CYS A 46 -0.18 26.85 22.57
N PHE A 47 -1.22 27.26 23.32
CA PHE A 47 -1.65 28.67 23.39
C PHE A 47 -0.56 29.65 23.84
N LYS A 48 0.46 29.15 24.57
CA LYS A 48 1.61 29.95 25.00
C LYS A 48 2.69 30.11 23.94
N MET A 49 2.73 29.20 22.96
CA MET A 49 3.72 29.18 21.89
C MET A 49 3.19 29.84 20.63
N VAL A 50 1.93 29.59 20.28
CA VAL A 50 1.26 30.14 19.10
C VAL A 50 0.00 30.90 19.54
N ASP A 51 -0.14 32.16 19.13
CA ASP A 51 -1.33 32.98 19.43
C ASP A 51 -2.57 32.34 18.77
N PRO A 52 -3.60 31.91 19.53
CA PRO A 52 -4.78 31.27 18.96
C PRO A 52 -5.75 32.27 18.31
N LYS A 53 -5.59 33.58 18.50
CA LYS A 53 -6.54 34.59 17.98
C LYS A 53 -6.73 34.59 16.46
N PRO A 54 -5.69 34.47 15.61
CA PRO A 54 -5.87 34.37 14.16
C PRO A 54 -6.70 33.14 13.77
N PHE A 55 -6.52 32.03 14.48
CA PHE A 55 -7.23 30.78 14.25
C PHE A 55 -8.68 30.86 14.73
N MET A 56 -8.94 31.55 15.84
CA MET A 56 -10.30 31.89 16.25
C MET A 56 -11.04 32.66 15.15
N GLN A 57 -10.40 33.68 14.58
CA GLN A 57 -11.00 34.47 13.49
C GLN A 57 -11.24 33.62 12.24
N MET A 58 -10.29 32.73 11.90
CA MET A 58 -10.43 31.79 10.80
C MET A 58 -11.59 30.81 11.04
N CYS A 59 -11.73 30.26 12.26
CA CYS A 59 -12.85 29.41 12.65
C CYS A 59 -14.19 30.13 12.45
N LEU A 60 -14.34 31.34 12.98
CA LEU A 60 -15.58 32.12 12.83
C LEU A 60 -15.91 32.45 11.37
N HIS A 61 -14.88 32.67 10.54
CA HIS A 61 -15.04 32.88 9.12
C HIS A 61 -15.52 31.60 8.41
N ASP A 62 -14.92 30.44 8.70
CA ASP A 62 -15.26 29.16 8.08
C ASP A 62 -16.67 28.66 8.44
N MET A 63 -17.19 29.09 9.60
CA MET A 63 -18.54 28.76 10.07
C MET A 63 -19.65 29.56 9.37
N ARG A 64 -19.33 30.62 8.64
CA ARG A 64 -20.31 31.55 8.07
C ARG A 64 -21.29 30.90 7.09
N SER A 65 -20.82 29.95 6.28
CA SER A 65 -21.61 29.28 5.25
C SER A 65 -22.02 27.86 5.62
N ALA A 66 -21.74 27.42 6.84
CA ALA A 66 -22.02 26.07 7.30
C ALA A 66 -23.42 25.97 7.91
N SER A 67 -24.15 24.93 7.53
CA SER A 67 -25.29 24.47 8.33
C SER A 67 -24.82 23.96 9.69
N TYR A 68 -25.71 23.85 10.68
CA TYR A 68 -25.36 23.37 12.01
C TYR A 68 -24.65 22.01 12.00
N ASP A 69 -25.08 21.11 11.10
CA ASP A 69 -24.50 19.77 10.94
C ASP A 69 -23.09 19.80 10.31
N GLU A 70 -22.75 20.88 9.59
CA GLU A 70 -21.44 21.07 8.95
C GLU A 70 -20.45 21.84 9.83
N MET A 71 -20.93 22.56 10.84
CA MET A 71 -20.08 23.40 11.72
C MET A 71 -18.98 22.57 12.40
N GLU A 72 -19.31 21.37 12.87
CA GLU A 72 -18.32 20.49 13.51
C GLU A 72 -17.23 19.99 12.54
N GLY A 73 -17.53 19.88 11.24
CA GLY A 73 -16.51 19.56 10.23
C GLY A 73 -15.62 20.77 9.90
N LYS A 74 -16.18 21.99 9.89
CA LYS A 74 -15.43 23.21 9.56
C LYS A 74 -14.34 23.53 10.57
N ILE A 75 -14.59 23.34 11.87
CA ILE A 75 -13.59 23.61 12.91
C ILE A 75 -12.35 22.73 12.75
N CYS A 76 -12.49 21.53 12.18
CA CYS A 76 -11.41 20.58 12.04
C CYS A 76 -10.34 21.04 11.05
N VAL A 77 -10.74 21.81 10.03
CA VAL A 77 -9.79 22.45 9.10
C VAL A 77 -8.94 23.48 9.86
N THR A 78 -9.59 24.33 10.66
CA THR A 78 -8.88 25.33 11.47
C THR A 78 -7.99 24.69 12.55
N ALA A 79 -8.50 23.65 13.23
CA ALA A 79 -7.75 22.92 14.24
C ALA A 79 -6.53 22.20 13.66
N ALA A 80 -6.66 21.62 12.46
CA ALA A 80 -5.54 21.00 11.75
C ALA A 80 -4.46 22.04 11.41
N ALA A 81 -4.84 23.22 10.93
CA ALA A 81 -3.90 24.31 10.67
C ALA A 81 -3.18 24.78 11.94
N TYR A 82 -3.90 24.96 13.06
CA TYR A 82 -3.30 25.36 14.33
C TYR A 82 -2.32 24.31 14.85
N ARG A 83 -2.71 23.03 14.79
CA ARG A 83 -1.85 21.91 15.15
C ARG A 83 -0.57 21.86 14.33
N GLU A 84 -0.66 22.12 13.03
CA GLU A 84 0.52 22.15 12.15
C GLU A 84 1.47 23.29 12.55
N GLU A 85 0.95 24.48 12.82
CA GLU A 85 1.77 25.59 13.30
C GLU A 85 2.42 25.27 14.66
N CYS A 86 1.67 24.66 15.59
CA CYS A 86 2.21 24.18 16.86
C CYS A 86 3.33 23.14 16.70
N ARG A 87 3.20 22.25 15.71
CA ARG A 87 4.21 21.24 15.39
C ARG A 87 5.52 21.88 14.94
N GLU A 88 5.47 22.94 14.14
CA GLU A 88 6.65 23.72 13.74
C GLU A 88 7.36 24.37 14.95
N PHE A 89 6.60 24.73 16.00
CA PHE A 89 7.16 25.19 17.28
C PHE A 89 7.53 24.05 18.24
N GLY A 90 7.52 22.79 17.79
CA GLY A 90 7.93 21.62 18.57
C GLY A 90 6.92 21.18 19.64
N VAL A 91 5.66 21.65 19.56
CA VAL A 91 4.58 21.22 20.45
C VAL A 91 3.66 20.27 19.67
N PRO A 92 3.83 18.94 19.82
CA PRO A 92 2.92 17.99 19.20
C PRO A 92 1.54 18.11 19.85
N LEU A 93 0.52 18.30 19.02
CA LEU A 93 -0.88 18.27 19.44
C LEU A 93 -1.60 17.13 18.73
N ASP A 94 -2.44 16.43 19.47
CA ASP A 94 -3.38 15.47 18.90
C ASP A 94 -4.53 16.20 18.22
N MET A 95 -5.04 15.62 17.14
CA MET A 95 -6.28 16.13 16.58
C MET A 95 -7.45 15.89 17.55
N PRO A 96 -8.37 16.85 17.69
CA PRO A 96 -9.56 16.66 18.50
C PRO A 96 -10.36 15.44 18.04
N ARG A 97 -10.88 14.65 18.99
CA ARG A 97 -11.59 13.40 18.70
C ARG A 97 -12.72 13.54 17.66
N THR A 98 -13.45 14.65 17.68
CA THR A 98 -14.57 14.94 16.75
C THR A 98 -14.12 15.23 15.32
N CYS A 99 -12.84 15.50 15.12
CA CYS A 99 -12.21 15.78 13.84
C CYS A 99 -11.56 14.57 13.18
N VAL A 100 -11.44 13.47 13.92
CA VAL A 100 -10.86 12.23 13.44
C VAL A 100 -12.02 11.26 13.23
N ARG A 101 -12.38 11.05 11.96
CA ARG A 101 -13.53 10.24 11.55
C ARG A 101 -13.09 9.10 10.66
N CYS A 102 -13.61 7.92 10.91
CA CYS A 102 -13.44 6.74 10.07
C CYS A 102 -14.81 6.22 9.64
N GLU A 103 -14.91 5.81 8.37
CA GLU A 103 -16.16 5.27 7.82
C GLU A 103 -16.23 3.75 8.02
N LYS A 104 -17.36 3.27 8.54
CA LYS A 104 -17.68 1.84 8.61
C LYS A 104 -18.28 1.35 7.29
N PRO A 105 -18.31 0.04 7.05
CA PRO A 105 -18.89 -0.52 5.83
C PRO A 105 -20.40 -0.23 5.63
N ASP A 106 -21.14 0.04 6.72
CA ASP A 106 -22.56 0.39 6.69
C ASP A 106 -22.80 1.89 6.42
N GLY A 107 -21.74 2.68 6.23
CA GLY A 107 -21.78 4.13 6.07
C GLY A 107 -21.88 4.91 7.38
N SER A 108 -21.92 4.23 8.54
CA SER A 108 -21.85 4.92 9.83
C SER A 108 -20.42 5.37 10.14
N GLU A 109 -20.30 6.44 10.93
CA GLU A 109 -18.99 6.98 11.31
C GLU A 109 -18.50 6.43 12.66
N MET A 110 -17.18 6.37 12.81
CA MET A 110 -16.46 6.16 14.06
C MET A 110 -15.61 7.38 14.35
N LEU A 111 -15.56 7.80 15.61
CA LEU A 111 -14.64 8.84 16.08
C LEU A 111 -13.34 8.21 16.58
N ALA A 112 -12.31 9.03 16.75
CA ALA A 112 -11.05 8.55 17.35
C ALA A 112 -11.28 7.80 18.67
N GLY A 113 -10.63 6.65 18.79
CA GLY A 113 -10.71 5.74 19.93
C GLY A 113 -11.96 4.84 19.95
N ASP A 114 -12.89 5.00 19.01
CA ASP A 114 -13.99 4.05 18.87
C ASP A 114 -13.47 2.72 18.32
N ILE A 115 -14.07 1.62 18.78
CA ILE A 115 -13.78 0.26 18.34
C ILE A 115 -15.05 -0.36 17.77
N ALA A 116 -14.96 -0.98 16.61
CA ALA A 116 -16.02 -1.73 15.98
C ALA A 116 -15.54 -3.14 15.62
N THR A 117 -16.42 -4.13 15.82
CA THR A 117 -16.22 -5.47 15.27
C THR A 117 -17.00 -5.56 13.96
N VAL A 118 -16.34 -6.03 12.92
CA VAL A 118 -16.89 -6.17 11.58
C VAL A 118 -16.79 -7.63 11.16
N THR A 119 -17.91 -8.21 10.75
CA THR A 119 -17.99 -9.60 10.27
C THR A 119 -18.42 -9.64 8.81
N ASP A 120 -18.26 -10.80 8.16
CA ASP A 120 -18.72 -11.03 6.78
C ASP A 120 -20.22 -10.75 6.55
N GLN A 121 -21.03 -10.78 7.63
CA GLN A 121 -22.46 -10.48 7.54
C GLN A 121 -22.75 -8.97 7.49
N ASP A 122 -21.90 -8.17 8.12
CA ASP A 122 -22.04 -6.71 8.18
C ASP A 122 -21.61 -6.06 6.85
N SER A 123 -20.73 -6.74 6.11
CA SER A 123 -20.37 -6.36 4.75
C SER A 123 -19.77 -7.56 4.01
N PRO A 124 -20.49 -8.20 3.06
CA PRO A 124 -19.84 -9.15 2.17
C PRO A 124 -18.76 -8.37 1.42
N ALA A 125 -17.49 -8.77 1.56
CA ALA A 125 -16.35 -8.05 1.01
C ALA A 125 -16.48 -7.89 -0.52
N THR A 126 -17.07 -6.77 -0.93
CA THR A 126 -17.17 -6.31 -2.33
C THR A 126 -16.17 -5.19 -2.62
N ALA A 127 -15.41 -4.81 -1.59
CA ALA A 127 -14.34 -3.83 -1.62
C ALA A 127 -12.96 -4.52 -1.59
N ALA A 128 -12.05 -4.07 -2.44
CA ALA A 128 -10.68 -4.55 -2.48
C ALA A 128 -9.67 -3.39 -2.56
N ASP A 129 -8.62 -3.48 -1.75
CA ASP A 129 -7.51 -2.55 -1.69
C ASP A 129 -6.24 -3.27 -2.16
N VAL A 130 -5.75 -2.90 -3.34
CA VAL A 130 -4.56 -3.51 -3.96
C VAL A 130 -3.40 -2.51 -3.95
N ILE A 131 -2.32 -2.87 -3.28
CA ILE A 131 -1.14 -2.02 -3.13
C ILE A 131 0.01 -2.63 -3.93
N PHE A 132 0.48 -1.92 -4.97
CA PHE A 132 1.70 -2.27 -5.68
C PHE A 132 2.90 -1.64 -4.98
N VAL A 133 3.81 -2.47 -4.46
CA VAL A 133 5.07 -2.02 -3.85
C VAL A 133 6.18 -2.31 -4.85
N VAL A 134 6.72 -1.27 -5.50
CA VAL A 134 7.53 -1.39 -6.70
C VAL A 134 8.94 -0.89 -6.48
N GLU A 135 9.90 -1.80 -6.60
CA GLU A 135 11.31 -1.47 -6.58
C GLU A 135 11.74 -0.80 -7.90
N ARG A 136 12.35 0.39 -7.79
CA ARG A 136 12.74 1.26 -8.91
C ARG A 136 14.12 0.95 -9.46
N LYS A 137 14.48 -0.33 -9.55
CA LYS A 137 15.79 -0.78 -10.06
C LYS A 137 15.73 -1.20 -11.52
N ILE A 138 16.90 -1.23 -12.17
CA ILE A 138 17.04 -1.54 -13.60
C ILE A 138 16.44 -2.89 -14.01
N CYS A 139 16.41 -3.87 -13.11
CA CYS A 139 15.75 -5.16 -13.28
C CYS A 139 14.26 -5.02 -13.67
N ASN A 140 13.57 -4.02 -13.08
CA ASN A 140 12.15 -3.79 -13.25
C ASN A 140 11.80 -2.83 -14.39
N LYS A 141 12.80 -2.31 -15.12
CA LYS A 141 12.59 -1.39 -16.25
C LYS A 141 11.58 -1.89 -17.28
N ASN A 142 11.60 -3.19 -17.56
CA ASN A 142 10.67 -3.82 -18.50
C ASN A 142 9.42 -4.40 -17.82
N VAL A 143 9.44 -4.54 -16.48
CA VAL A 143 8.31 -5.06 -15.69
C VAL A 143 7.28 -3.95 -15.47
N ILE A 144 7.72 -2.77 -15.05
CA ILE A 144 6.86 -1.62 -14.70
C ILE A 144 5.81 -1.29 -15.79
N PRO A 145 6.16 -1.16 -17.09
CA PRO A 145 5.18 -0.86 -18.13
C PRO A 145 4.11 -1.94 -18.33
N ASN A 146 4.34 -3.16 -17.84
CA ASN A 146 3.40 -4.27 -17.93
C ASN A 146 2.54 -4.43 -16.67
N LEU A 147 2.82 -3.72 -15.58
CA LEU A 147 2.04 -3.81 -14.33
C LEU A 147 0.59 -3.41 -14.52
N ILE A 148 0.32 -2.43 -15.40
CA ILE A 148 -1.07 -2.05 -15.75
C ILE A 148 -1.88 -3.23 -16.30
N ARG A 149 -1.25 -4.15 -17.06
CA ARG A 149 -1.93 -5.33 -17.60
C ARG A 149 -2.26 -6.35 -16.50
N ILE A 150 -1.40 -6.46 -15.50
CA ILE A 150 -1.64 -7.30 -14.32
C ILE A 150 -2.81 -6.70 -13.53
N ALA A 151 -2.77 -5.40 -13.24
CA ALA A 151 -3.84 -4.70 -12.53
C ALA A 151 -5.19 -4.81 -13.27
N GLN A 152 -5.22 -4.62 -14.59
CA GLN A 152 -6.43 -4.81 -15.41
C GLN A 152 -6.94 -6.25 -15.35
N SER A 153 -6.05 -7.24 -15.40
CA SER A 153 -6.48 -8.64 -15.31
C SER A 153 -7.00 -8.97 -13.91
N ILE A 154 -6.42 -8.40 -12.85
CA ILE A 154 -6.92 -8.54 -11.47
C ILE A 154 -8.32 -7.93 -11.35
N GLU A 155 -8.53 -6.71 -11.86
CA GLU A 155 -9.84 -6.03 -11.91
C GLU A 155 -10.91 -6.92 -12.55
N GLU A 156 -10.61 -7.51 -13.72
CA GLU A 156 -11.53 -8.42 -14.42
C GLU A 156 -11.87 -9.66 -13.58
N ARG A 157 -10.91 -10.20 -12.81
CA ARG A 157 -11.13 -11.37 -11.94
C ARG A 157 -11.89 -11.02 -10.67
N TYR A 158 -11.67 -9.84 -10.10
CA TYR A 158 -12.44 -9.33 -8.98
C TYR A 158 -13.89 -9.05 -9.39
N ALA A 159 -14.10 -8.38 -10.53
CA ALA A 159 -15.45 -8.15 -11.06
C ALA A 159 -16.21 -9.46 -11.30
N ALA A 160 -15.54 -10.49 -11.84
CA ALA A 160 -16.13 -11.82 -12.03
C ALA A 160 -16.51 -12.54 -10.71
N ARG A 161 -15.97 -12.09 -9.57
CA ARG A 161 -16.28 -12.60 -8.23
C ARG A 161 -17.24 -11.70 -7.45
N GLY A 162 -17.75 -10.63 -8.05
CA GLY A 162 -18.72 -9.73 -7.43
C GLY A 162 -18.12 -8.55 -6.66
N PHE A 163 -16.81 -8.29 -6.77
CA PHE A 163 -16.23 -7.05 -6.27
C PHE A 163 -16.67 -5.89 -7.16
N VAL A 164 -17.20 -4.83 -6.54
CA VAL A 164 -17.67 -3.63 -7.24
C VAL A 164 -16.83 -2.40 -6.95
N ASP A 165 -16.04 -2.44 -5.88
CA ASP A 165 -15.28 -1.30 -5.39
C ASP A 165 -13.81 -1.67 -5.15
N THR A 166 -13.05 -1.74 -6.24
CA THR A 166 -11.61 -2.00 -6.19
C THR A 166 -10.83 -0.70 -6.38
N ARG A 167 -9.91 -0.42 -5.46
CA ARG A 167 -9.01 0.73 -5.53
C ARG A 167 -7.56 0.29 -5.37
N TYR A 168 -6.67 1.11 -5.90
CA TYR A 168 -5.27 0.76 -6.09
C TYR A 168 -4.34 1.85 -5.58
N ALA A 169 -3.27 1.46 -4.90
CA ALA A 169 -2.19 2.35 -4.51
C ALA A 169 -0.85 1.85 -5.07
N VAL A 170 0.09 2.79 -5.24
CA VAL A 170 1.45 2.49 -5.69
C VAL A 170 2.44 3.08 -4.70
N VAL A 171 3.35 2.24 -4.20
CA VAL A 171 4.50 2.64 -3.36
C VAL A 171 5.76 2.39 -4.16
N GLY A 172 6.59 3.41 -4.33
CA GLY A 172 7.90 3.30 -4.98
C GLY A 172 9.04 3.32 -3.95
N PHE A 173 10.08 2.52 -4.18
CA PHE A 173 11.30 2.53 -3.35
C PHE A 173 12.54 2.15 -4.18
N GLY A 174 13.75 2.41 -3.66
CA GLY A 174 15.01 2.02 -4.32
C GLY A 174 15.38 2.85 -5.56
N GLY A 175 14.78 4.04 -5.70
CA GLY A 175 15.13 5.02 -6.72
C GLY A 175 16.28 5.94 -6.26
N ASP A 176 16.46 7.09 -6.91
CA ASP A 176 17.50 8.05 -6.56
C ASP A 176 16.96 9.24 -5.73
N GLY A 177 17.77 9.75 -4.81
CA GLY A 177 17.44 10.95 -4.03
C GLY A 177 16.19 10.74 -3.17
N VAL A 178 15.18 11.60 -3.36
CA VAL A 178 13.89 11.48 -2.63
C VAL A 178 13.15 10.17 -2.92
N ALA A 179 13.49 9.50 -4.04
CA ALA A 179 12.87 8.25 -4.44
C ALA A 179 13.54 6.99 -3.87
N GLU A 180 14.64 7.16 -3.11
CA GLU A 180 15.35 6.06 -2.47
C GLU A 180 14.48 5.41 -1.38
N LYS A 181 13.96 6.23 -0.44
CA LYS A 181 13.07 5.77 0.61
C LYS A 181 11.66 5.43 0.06
N PRO A 182 10.95 4.48 0.69
CA PRO A 182 9.57 4.18 0.34
C PRO A 182 8.68 5.42 0.44
N HIS A 183 7.89 5.67 -0.61
CA HIS A 183 6.90 6.75 -0.64
C HIS A 183 5.73 6.39 -1.56
N VAL A 184 4.57 6.99 -1.29
CA VAL A 184 3.41 6.89 -2.19
C VAL A 184 3.71 7.58 -3.50
N VAL A 185 3.35 6.91 -4.60
CA VAL A 185 3.31 7.47 -5.94
C VAL A 185 1.85 7.74 -6.28
N THR A 186 1.44 9.00 -6.09
CA THR A 186 0.04 9.41 -6.23
C THR A 186 -0.41 9.34 -7.68
N ALA A 187 -1.65 8.91 -7.89
CA ALA A 187 -2.35 9.06 -9.17
C ALA A 187 -3.47 10.07 -8.98
N ASP A 188 -3.55 11.07 -9.86
CA ASP A 188 -4.53 12.17 -9.78
C ASP A 188 -4.54 12.90 -8.42
N GLY A 189 -3.37 12.98 -7.76
CA GLY A 189 -3.21 13.60 -6.45
C GLY A 189 -3.74 12.77 -5.27
N GLN A 190 -4.12 11.52 -5.49
CA GLN A 190 -4.65 10.62 -4.46
C GLN A 190 -3.72 9.43 -4.19
N ILE A 191 -3.78 8.90 -2.95
CA ILE A 191 -3.04 7.70 -2.54
C ILE A 191 -3.65 6.45 -3.19
N PHE A 192 -4.96 6.26 -3.00
CA PHE A 192 -5.74 5.22 -3.65
C PHE A 192 -6.49 5.80 -4.83
N SER A 193 -6.51 5.08 -5.94
CA SER A 193 -7.10 5.55 -7.19
C SER A 193 -7.73 4.41 -7.98
N SER A 194 -8.50 4.76 -9.01
CA SER A 194 -9.07 3.77 -9.94
C SER A 194 -8.01 3.16 -10.85
N ILE A 195 -8.32 1.99 -11.44
CA ILE A 195 -7.46 1.32 -12.43
C ILE A 195 -7.03 2.22 -13.59
N ARG A 196 -7.82 3.24 -13.95
CA ARG A 196 -7.51 4.16 -15.07
C ARG A 196 -6.37 5.10 -14.72
N ALA A 197 -6.32 5.57 -13.47
CA ALA A 197 -5.32 6.50 -12.98
C ALA A 197 -3.95 5.81 -12.78
N LEU A 198 -3.91 4.49 -12.63
CA LEU A 198 -2.67 3.72 -12.41
C LEU A 198 -1.62 3.88 -13.52
N VAL A 199 -2.06 4.20 -14.75
CA VAL A 199 -1.14 4.44 -15.86
C VAL A 199 -0.19 5.59 -15.55
N SER A 200 -0.68 6.68 -14.93
CA SER A 200 0.16 7.83 -14.59
C SER A 200 1.11 7.51 -13.43
N ALA A 201 0.62 6.81 -12.39
CA ALA A 201 1.45 6.37 -11.27
C ALA A 201 2.60 5.47 -11.74
N PHE A 202 2.31 4.40 -12.51
CA PHE A 202 3.37 3.53 -13.03
C PHE A 202 4.31 4.26 -14.01
N GLY A 203 3.79 5.21 -14.80
CA GLY A 203 4.60 6.02 -15.71
C GLY A 203 5.59 6.96 -15.00
N SER A 204 5.27 7.39 -13.78
CA SER A 204 6.13 8.27 -12.98
C SER A 204 7.26 7.56 -12.23
N LEU A 205 7.23 6.22 -12.17
CA LEU A 205 8.29 5.41 -11.56
C LEU A 205 9.56 5.43 -12.42
N SER A 206 10.44 6.41 -12.18
CA SER A 206 11.75 6.44 -12.80
C SER A 206 12.69 5.40 -12.16
N ILE A 207 13.49 4.73 -12.98
CA ILE A 207 14.52 3.79 -12.53
C ILE A 207 15.69 4.58 -11.93
N GLY A 208 16.18 4.12 -10.78
CA GLY A 208 17.36 4.65 -10.10
C GLY A 208 18.31 3.55 -9.62
N ASN A 209 19.34 3.97 -8.90
CA ASN A 209 20.40 3.16 -8.33
C ASN A 209 20.54 3.30 -6.80
N GLY A 210 19.75 4.14 -6.12
CA GLY A 210 19.79 4.29 -4.65
C GLY A 210 19.49 3.02 -3.86
N GLU A 211 19.75 3.02 -2.56
CA GLU A 211 19.64 1.81 -1.74
C GLU A 211 18.21 1.22 -1.74
N SER A 212 18.11 -0.11 -1.80
CA SER A 212 16.83 -0.82 -1.82
C SER A 212 16.64 -1.59 -0.52
N ASP A 213 15.60 -1.20 0.23
CA ASP A 213 15.14 -1.92 1.41
C ASP A 213 13.68 -2.40 1.19
N PRO A 214 13.48 -3.67 0.79
CA PRO A 214 12.14 -4.22 0.63
C PRO A 214 11.32 -4.29 1.93
N PHE A 215 11.97 -4.40 3.10
CA PHE A 215 11.26 -4.50 4.37
C PHE A 215 10.74 -3.14 4.82
N ALA A 216 11.54 -2.09 4.73
CA ALA A 216 11.04 -0.72 4.93
C ALA A 216 9.88 -0.41 3.96
N ALA A 217 9.96 -0.88 2.71
CA ALA A 217 8.89 -0.69 1.73
C ALA A 217 7.59 -1.42 2.10
N LEU A 218 7.68 -2.65 2.61
CA LEU A 218 6.52 -3.40 3.10
C LEU A 218 5.92 -2.79 4.37
N ALA A 219 6.76 -2.36 5.31
CA ALA A 219 6.33 -1.68 6.53
C ALA A 219 5.60 -0.38 6.21
N TYR A 220 6.14 0.44 5.31
CA TYR A 220 5.51 1.67 4.82
C TYR A 220 4.17 1.39 4.11
N ALA A 221 4.14 0.41 3.21
CA ALA A 221 2.92 0.04 2.49
C ALA A 221 1.80 -0.44 3.43
N GLY A 222 2.16 -1.11 4.53
CA GLY A 222 1.21 -1.55 5.55
C GLY A 222 0.59 -0.44 6.38
N GLN A 223 1.17 0.76 6.38
CA GLN A 223 0.63 1.93 7.08
C GLN A 223 -0.41 2.70 6.25
N LEU A 224 -0.59 2.37 4.97
CA LEU A 224 -1.53 3.08 4.10
C LEU A 224 -2.99 2.97 4.59
N PRO A 225 -3.83 4.01 4.35
CA PRO A 225 -5.21 4.09 4.82
C PRO A 225 -6.16 3.17 4.06
N VAL A 226 -6.11 1.89 4.41
CA VAL A 226 -6.98 0.81 3.91
C VAL A 226 -8.36 0.83 4.57
N ARG A 227 -9.38 0.36 3.85
CA ARG A 227 -10.77 0.31 4.33
C ARG A 227 -11.02 -0.83 5.30
N MET A 228 -11.94 -0.63 6.23
CA MET A 228 -12.55 -1.70 7.03
C MET A 228 -13.23 -2.73 6.11
N ALA A 229 -13.24 -4.01 6.49
CA ALA A 229 -13.87 -5.11 5.74
C ALA A 229 -13.39 -5.32 4.30
N SER A 230 -12.32 -4.62 3.88
CA SER A 230 -11.79 -4.75 2.53
C SER A 230 -10.84 -5.93 2.40
N MET A 231 -10.82 -6.51 1.21
CA MET A 231 -9.75 -7.42 0.80
C MET A 231 -8.44 -6.65 0.66
N GLN A 232 -7.42 -6.99 1.44
CA GLN A 232 -6.11 -6.32 1.35
C GLN A 232 -5.09 -7.21 0.63
N THR A 233 -4.57 -6.70 -0.48
CA THR A 233 -3.57 -7.40 -1.29
C THR A 233 -2.36 -6.50 -1.49
N MET A 234 -1.16 -7.00 -1.17
CA MET A 234 0.10 -6.37 -1.52
C MET A 234 0.79 -7.13 -2.64
N ILE A 235 1.27 -6.43 -3.65
CA ILE A 235 2.06 -7.00 -4.75
C ILE A 235 3.43 -6.35 -4.72
N LEU A 236 4.41 -7.07 -4.15
CA LEU A 236 5.80 -6.64 -4.09
C LEU A 236 6.53 -7.01 -5.38
N VAL A 237 6.91 -6.01 -6.16
CA VAL A 237 7.70 -6.15 -7.39
C VAL A 237 9.15 -5.83 -7.05
N LYS A 238 10.00 -6.86 -6.92
CA LYS A 238 11.38 -6.73 -6.45
C LYS A 238 12.37 -7.53 -7.31
N CYS A 239 13.63 -7.17 -7.17
CA CYS A 239 14.79 -7.97 -7.57
C CYS A 239 15.89 -7.98 -6.50
N THR A 240 15.87 -7.03 -5.55
CA THR A 240 16.76 -7.08 -4.38
C THR A 240 16.34 -8.22 -3.46
N THR A 241 17.34 -8.97 -2.97
CA THR A 241 17.11 -10.05 -2.01
C THR A 241 16.75 -9.45 -0.65
N CYS A 242 15.64 -9.88 -0.06
CA CYS A 242 15.28 -9.44 1.29
C CYS A 242 16.22 -10.07 2.32
N LYS A 243 16.92 -9.21 3.05
CA LYS A 243 17.80 -9.56 4.16
C LYS A 243 17.30 -8.85 5.41
N PRO A 244 17.17 -9.54 6.55
CA PRO A 244 16.80 -8.88 7.79
C PRO A 244 17.96 -8.07 8.33
N ASP A 245 17.61 -7.08 9.13
CA ASP A 245 18.55 -6.37 9.98
C ASP A 245 19.14 -7.31 11.04
N ASP A 246 20.24 -6.90 11.66
CA ASP A 246 20.99 -7.70 12.63
C ASP A 246 20.11 -8.28 13.77
N ASP A 247 19.05 -7.57 14.17
CA ASP A 247 18.14 -7.96 15.27
C ASP A 247 16.88 -8.73 14.82
N ASN A 248 16.63 -8.93 13.51
CA ASN A 248 15.42 -9.57 12.96
C ASN A 248 14.06 -8.96 13.39
N SER A 249 14.05 -7.83 14.10
CA SER A 249 12.83 -7.22 14.68
C SER A 249 11.83 -6.82 13.59
N MET A 250 12.31 -6.13 12.54
CA MET A 250 11.48 -5.66 11.44
C MET A 250 10.79 -6.82 10.69
N TYR A 251 11.45 -7.98 10.57
CA TYR A 251 10.84 -9.17 9.97
C TYR A 251 9.63 -9.65 10.80
N ALA A 252 9.78 -9.74 12.12
CA ALA A 252 8.71 -10.18 13.02
C ALA A 252 7.53 -9.21 13.02
N ASP A 253 7.79 -7.91 12.94
CA ASP A 253 6.76 -6.87 12.91
C ASP A 253 5.99 -6.89 11.58
N ILE A 254 6.68 -7.04 10.44
CA ILE A 254 6.02 -7.21 9.14
C ILE A 254 5.20 -8.49 9.11
N TYR A 255 5.73 -9.59 9.65
CA TYR A 255 5.00 -10.85 9.74
C TYR A 255 3.69 -10.69 10.52
N ARG A 256 3.77 -10.11 11.74
CA ARG A 256 2.59 -9.82 12.57
C ARG A 256 1.62 -8.92 11.83
N MET A 257 2.10 -7.83 11.24
CA MET A 257 1.27 -6.91 10.45
C MET A 257 0.50 -7.63 9.33
N LEU A 258 1.17 -8.50 8.56
CA LEU A 258 0.51 -9.25 7.47
C LEU A 258 -0.55 -10.22 8.01
N ILE A 259 -0.22 -10.98 9.07
CA ILE A 259 -1.12 -12.01 9.62
C ILE A 259 -2.28 -11.38 10.40
N ASP A 260 -2.00 -10.43 11.28
CA ASP A 260 -2.97 -9.80 12.18
C ASP A 260 -3.93 -8.92 11.38
N ARG A 261 -3.47 -8.19 10.36
CA ARG A 261 -4.37 -7.38 9.50
C ARG A 261 -5.03 -8.20 8.41
N GLY A 262 -4.50 -9.39 8.12
CA GLY A 262 -4.97 -10.26 7.06
C GLY A 262 -4.64 -9.78 5.65
N ILE A 263 -3.46 -9.20 5.49
CA ILE A 263 -2.94 -8.74 4.20
C ILE A 263 -2.32 -9.91 3.46
N HIS A 264 -2.72 -10.12 2.21
CA HIS A 264 -2.12 -11.14 1.34
C HIS A 264 -0.94 -10.57 0.56
N LEU A 265 0.28 -11.02 0.85
CA LEU A 265 1.49 -10.59 0.14
C LEU A 265 1.81 -11.51 -1.03
N HIS A 266 1.72 -11.00 -2.25
CA HIS A 266 2.21 -11.64 -3.46
C HIS A 266 3.53 -11.01 -3.90
N ILE A 267 4.49 -11.80 -4.35
CA ILE A 267 5.79 -11.32 -4.80
C ILE A 267 5.93 -11.58 -6.28
N LEU A 268 6.39 -10.57 -7.02
CA LEU A 268 6.81 -10.67 -8.40
C LEU A 268 8.32 -10.45 -8.45
N ASP A 269 9.07 -11.55 -8.52
CA ASP A 269 10.54 -11.58 -8.45
C ASP A 269 11.18 -11.66 -9.85
N ASP A 270 12.43 -11.26 -10.00
CA ASP A 270 13.18 -11.36 -11.26
C ASP A 270 13.93 -12.69 -11.43
N ASP A 271 13.88 -13.55 -10.42
CA ASP A 271 14.40 -14.92 -10.48
C ASP A 271 13.38 -15.93 -11.09
N ASP A 272 13.90 -17.04 -11.63
CA ASP A 272 13.10 -18.17 -12.14
C ASP A 272 13.14 -19.36 -11.17
N PHE A 273 12.15 -20.25 -11.26
CA PHE A 273 12.04 -21.41 -10.38
C PHE A 273 13.01 -22.53 -10.81
N ASN A 274 13.87 -22.93 -9.87
CA ASN A 274 14.75 -24.07 -10.06
C ASN A 274 14.09 -25.35 -9.58
N VAL A 275 14.04 -26.37 -10.44
CA VAL A 275 13.49 -27.69 -10.12
C VAL A 275 14.65 -28.64 -9.80
N ARG A 276 14.47 -29.56 -8.84
CA ARG A 276 15.48 -30.55 -8.44
C ARG A 276 15.94 -31.45 -9.59
N THR A 277 15.10 -31.67 -10.59
CA THR A 277 15.44 -32.46 -11.79
C THR A 277 16.15 -31.59 -12.84
N ALA A 278 17.28 -32.05 -13.37
CA ALA A 278 18.06 -31.33 -14.40
C ALA A 278 17.33 -31.19 -15.76
N SER A 279 16.22 -31.90 -15.96
CA SER A 279 15.41 -31.80 -17.16
C SER A 279 14.54 -30.55 -17.14
N LYS A 280 14.68 -29.71 -18.18
CA LYS A 280 13.82 -28.53 -18.35
C LYS A 280 12.34 -28.96 -18.34
N PRO A 281 11.49 -28.31 -17.53
CA PRO A 281 10.08 -28.64 -17.51
C PRO A 281 9.47 -28.48 -18.91
N SER A 282 8.63 -29.44 -19.28
CA SER A 282 7.83 -29.39 -20.51
C SER A 282 7.03 -28.09 -20.60
N LYS A 283 6.60 -27.69 -21.80
CA LYS A 283 5.78 -26.48 -22.04
C LYS A 283 4.55 -26.39 -21.13
N SER A 284 3.93 -27.53 -20.77
CA SER A 284 2.78 -27.60 -19.87
C SER A 284 3.14 -27.62 -18.39
N LYS A 285 4.38 -27.98 -18.04
CA LYS A 285 4.93 -27.98 -16.67
C LYS A 285 5.65 -26.67 -16.33
N ARG A 286 5.43 -25.64 -17.15
CA ARG A 286 6.05 -24.33 -16.94
C ARG A 286 5.41 -23.67 -15.72
N ILE A 287 6.22 -23.53 -14.67
CA ILE A 287 5.83 -22.89 -13.41
C ILE A 287 5.74 -21.38 -13.63
N PHE A 288 4.65 -20.80 -13.14
CA PHE A 288 4.38 -19.36 -13.14
C PHE A 288 4.48 -18.77 -11.75
N GLY A 289 4.03 -19.51 -10.73
CA GLY A 289 4.14 -19.12 -9.34
C GLY A 289 3.98 -20.30 -8.39
N VAL A 290 4.26 -20.06 -7.12
CA VAL A 290 4.29 -21.07 -6.06
C VAL A 290 3.75 -20.44 -4.78
N ASP A 291 2.77 -21.09 -4.15
CA ASP A 291 2.33 -20.77 -2.79
C ASP A 291 2.82 -21.82 -1.79
N ARG A 292 2.32 -21.81 -0.54
CA ARG A 292 2.77 -22.72 0.52
C ARG A 292 2.65 -24.21 0.14
N ARG A 293 1.71 -24.57 -0.73
CA ARG A 293 1.32 -25.97 -0.99
C ARG A 293 1.35 -26.35 -2.47
N LEU A 294 1.14 -25.38 -3.36
CA LEU A 294 0.84 -25.62 -4.76
C LEU A 294 1.79 -24.84 -5.67
N ALA A 295 2.15 -25.47 -6.78
CA ALA A 295 2.79 -24.79 -7.90
C ALA A 295 1.78 -24.51 -9.00
N PHE A 296 1.68 -23.26 -9.45
CA PHE A 296 0.79 -22.84 -10.51
C PHE A 296 1.54 -22.84 -11.84
N THR A 297 0.90 -23.38 -12.87
CA THR A 297 1.54 -23.66 -14.17
C THR A 297 0.69 -23.16 -15.33
N ALA A 298 1.20 -23.36 -16.55
CA ALA A 298 0.45 -23.09 -17.77
C ALA A 298 -0.84 -23.93 -17.96
N LYS A 299 -1.07 -24.98 -17.15
CA LYS A 299 -2.32 -25.77 -17.15
C LYS A 299 -3.46 -25.07 -16.42
N ASP A 300 -3.15 -24.19 -15.48
CA ASP A 300 -4.11 -23.51 -14.60
C ASP A 300 -4.86 -22.34 -15.26
N LEU A 301 -4.82 -22.27 -16.60
CA LEU A 301 -5.44 -21.21 -17.39
C LEU A 301 -6.98 -21.23 -17.34
N LYS A 302 -7.55 -22.45 -17.29
CA LYS A 302 -9.01 -22.63 -17.26
C LYS A 302 -9.53 -22.61 -15.83
N GLU A 303 -8.96 -23.48 -15.01
CA GLU A 303 -9.30 -23.69 -13.61
C GLU A 303 -8.02 -23.79 -12.81
N LEU A 304 -8.00 -23.14 -11.65
CA LEU A 304 -6.82 -22.99 -10.82
C LEU A 304 -6.78 -24.15 -9.81
N HIS A 305 -6.08 -25.22 -10.17
CA HIS A 305 -5.95 -26.40 -9.31
C HIS A 305 -4.62 -26.40 -8.55
N GLY A 306 -3.56 -25.96 -9.22
CA GLY A 306 -2.20 -26.10 -8.73
C GLY A 306 -1.72 -27.55 -8.77
N ASP A 307 -0.39 -27.73 -8.70
CA ASP A 307 0.28 -29.02 -8.76
C ASP A 307 1.15 -29.22 -7.51
N PRO A 308 0.72 -30.04 -6.53
CA PRO A 308 1.47 -30.29 -5.29
C PRO A 308 2.71 -31.17 -5.52
N GLU A 309 2.68 -32.05 -6.52
CA GLU A 309 3.84 -32.88 -6.87
C GLU A 309 4.96 -32.00 -7.46
N MET A 310 4.58 -31.05 -8.32
CA MET A 310 5.51 -30.05 -8.86
C MET A 310 6.05 -29.14 -7.75
N HIS A 311 5.19 -28.69 -6.83
CA HIS A 311 5.61 -27.90 -5.67
C HIS A 311 6.74 -28.57 -4.89
N SER A 312 6.62 -29.88 -4.60
CA SER A 312 7.62 -30.65 -3.85
C SER A 312 9.02 -30.70 -4.51
N GLN A 313 9.10 -30.46 -5.82
CA GLN A 313 10.32 -30.51 -6.61
C GLN A 313 11.00 -29.14 -6.75
N ILE A 314 10.35 -28.05 -6.34
CA ILE A 314 10.85 -26.69 -6.49
C ILE A 314 11.81 -26.36 -5.35
N ARG A 315 12.93 -25.72 -5.67
CA ARG A 315 13.81 -25.07 -4.70
C ARG A 315 13.42 -23.60 -4.62
N LEU A 316 12.81 -23.21 -3.49
CA LEU A 316 12.49 -21.82 -3.21
C LEU A 316 13.78 -20.99 -3.06
N PRO A 317 13.79 -19.73 -3.52
CA PRO A 317 14.94 -18.86 -3.37
C PRO A 317 15.21 -18.55 -1.89
N LYS A 318 16.48 -18.37 -1.55
CA LYS A 318 16.91 -17.96 -0.19
C LYS A 318 16.68 -16.45 -0.03
N ASP A 319 15.47 -16.09 0.33
CA ASP A 319 15.02 -14.70 0.46
C ASP A 319 13.96 -14.62 1.58
N PHE A 320 14.13 -13.70 2.52
CA PHE A 320 13.26 -13.62 3.70
C PHE A 320 11.85 -13.08 3.40
N CYS A 321 11.62 -12.37 2.28
CA CYS A 321 10.27 -11.99 1.89
C CYS A 321 9.44 -13.19 1.41
N VAL A 322 10.08 -14.25 0.92
CA VAL A 322 9.35 -15.42 0.40
C VAL A 322 8.51 -16.09 1.48
N PRO A 323 9.04 -16.44 2.67
CA PRO A 323 8.20 -16.90 3.77
C PRO A 323 7.05 -15.95 4.12
N LEU A 324 7.26 -14.63 4.13
CA LEU A 324 6.19 -13.66 4.42
C LEU A 324 5.03 -13.79 3.42
N ALA A 325 5.32 -13.94 2.13
CA ALA A 325 4.32 -14.16 1.10
C ALA A 325 3.59 -15.50 1.27
N LEU A 326 4.32 -16.59 1.55
CA LEU A 326 3.72 -17.93 1.67
C LEU A 326 2.86 -18.09 2.93
N GLU A 327 3.29 -17.49 4.05
CA GLU A 327 2.57 -17.54 5.33
C GLU A 327 1.32 -16.64 5.33
N SER A 328 1.37 -15.51 4.62
CA SER A 328 0.21 -14.63 4.42
C SER A 328 -0.78 -15.14 3.36
N ASN A 329 -0.72 -16.42 3.00
CA ASN A 329 -1.54 -17.07 1.97
C ASN A 329 -1.43 -16.43 0.57
N GLY A 330 -0.33 -15.72 0.33
CA GLY A 330 0.04 -15.15 -0.96
C GLY A 330 0.83 -16.12 -1.83
N THR A 331 1.55 -15.60 -2.81
CA THR A 331 2.21 -16.41 -3.85
C THR A 331 3.48 -15.71 -4.34
N LEU A 332 4.53 -16.50 -4.57
CA LEU A 332 5.74 -16.06 -5.27
C LEU A 332 5.57 -16.31 -6.77
N PHE A 333 5.75 -15.28 -7.60
CA PHE A 333 5.68 -15.33 -9.06
C PHE A 333 7.02 -14.92 -9.68
N SER A 334 7.30 -15.45 -10.88
CA SER A 334 8.49 -15.06 -11.65
C SER A 334 8.13 -14.09 -12.77
N SER A 335 8.61 -12.84 -12.68
CA SER A 335 8.43 -11.80 -13.69
C SER A 335 9.07 -12.15 -15.03
N MET A 336 10.05 -13.05 -15.05
CA MET A 336 10.69 -13.56 -16.26
C MET A 336 9.68 -14.14 -17.26
N LYS A 337 8.53 -14.66 -16.78
CA LYS A 337 7.46 -15.22 -17.62
C LYS A 337 6.72 -14.16 -18.44
N MET A 338 6.82 -12.88 -18.05
CA MET A 338 6.25 -11.75 -18.79
C MET A 338 7.02 -11.46 -20.08
N PHE A 339 8.32 -11.79 -20.13
CA PHE A 339 9.19 -11.53 -21.28
C PHE A 339 9.29 -12.71 -22.25
N GLU A 340 8.56 -13.79 -21.98
CA GLU A 340 8.40 -14.88 -22.91
C GLU A 340 7.48 -14.51 -24.10
N LYS A 341 7.25 -15.47 -25.00
CA LYS A 341 6.34 -15.28 -26.14
C LYS A 341 4.98 -14.74 -25.67
N ARG A 342 4.35 -13.87 -26.46
CA ARG A 342 3.05 -13.23 -26.16
C ARG A 342 1.98 -14.19 -25.62
N ALA A 343 1.88 -15.39 -26.19
CA ALA A 343 0.92 -16.41 -25.73
C ALA A 343 1.20 -16.92 -24.31
N VAL A 344 2.47 -16.98 -23.89
CA VAL A 344 2.89 -17.40 -22.54
C VAL A 344 2.65 -16.27 -21.55
N ASN A 345 3.07 -15.04 -21.89
CA ASN A 345 2.81 -13.86 -21.06
C ASN A 345 1.31 -13.73 -20.76
N LYS A 346 0.44 -13.84 -21.78
CA LYS A 346 -1.02 -13.79 -21.57
C LYS A 346 -1.49 -14.84 -20.55
N LYS A 347 -0.98 -16.07 -20.62
CA LYS A 347 -1.32 -17.14 -19.65
C LYS A 347 -0.78 -16.84 -18.25
N PHE A 348 0.44 -16.32 -18.16
CA PHE A 348 1.06 -15.95 -16.89
C PHE A 348 0.22 -14.87 -16.19
N VAL A 349 -0.11 -13.79 -16.87
CA VAL A 349 -0.95 -12.70 -16.34
C VAL A 349 -2.31 -13.23 -15.89
N ASP A 350 -2.93 -14.10 -16.69
CA ASP A 350 -4.23 -14.71 -16.38
C ASP A 350 -4.19 -15.56 -15.09
N VAL A 351 -3.21 -16.46 -14.98
CA VAL A 351 -3.04 -17.34 -13.82
C VAL A 351 -2.70 -16.52 -12.57
N MET A 352 -1.80 -15.55 -12.68
CA MET A 352 -1.45 -14.65 -11.59
C MET A 352 -2.68 -13.89 -11.10
N ALA A 353 -3.43 -13.26 -11.99
CA ALA A 353 -4.62 -12.50 -11.64
C ALA A 353 -5.71 -13.36 -10.97
N ARG A 354 -5.94 -14.58 -11.47
CA ARG A 354 -6.88 -15.51 -10.83
C ARG A 354 -6.41 -15.92 -9.44
N ARG A 355 -5.12 -16.20 -9.25
CA ARG A 355 -4.59 -16.59 -7.93
C ARG A 355 -4.65 -15.45 -6.93
N VAL A 356 -4.36 -14.22 -7.37
CA VAL A 356 -4.53 -13.01 -6.54
C VAL A 356 -5.99 -12.82 -6.17
N ALA A 357 -6.92 -12.99 -7.12
CA ALA A 357 -8.35 -12.90 -6.89
C ALA A 357 -8.94 -14.05 -6.05
N LEU A 358 -8.17 -15.09 -5.72
CA LEU A 358 -8.56 -16.13 -4.75
C LEU A 358 -8.32 -15.74 -3.28
N SER A 359 -7.58 -14.66 -3.04
CA SER A 359 -7.45 -14.08 -1.71
C SER A 359 -8.85 -13.77 -1.13
N SER A 360 -8.99 -13.77 0.20
CA SER A 360 -10.26 -13.49 0.91
C SER A 360 -10.04 -12.46 2.02
N ALA A 361 -11.00 -11.56 2.24
CA ALA A 361 -10.97 -10.74 3.45
C ALA A 361 -11.09 -11.66 4.69
N PRO A 362 -10.60 -11.23 5.86
CA PRO A 362 -10.80 -12.01 7.08
C PRO A 362 -12.27 -12.06 7.48
N GLU A 363 -12.74 -13.22 7.94
CA GLU A 363 -14.15 -13.45 8.32
C GLU A 363 -14.64 -12.52 9.44
N CYS A 364 -13.71 -12.06 10.27
CA CYS A 364 -13.95 -11.19 11.40
C CYS A 364 -12.75 -10.28 11.64
N GLN A 365 -13.03 -8.98 11.82
CA GLN A 365 -12.05 -7.95 12.13
C GLN A 365 -12.51 -7.08 13.31
N ILE A 366 -11.57 -6.68 14.15
CA ILE A 366 -11.72 -5.64 15.16
C ILE A 366 -10.97 -4.42 14.67
N CYS A 367 -11.69 -3.34 14.41
CA CYS A 367 -11.18 -2.08 13.87
C CYS A 367 -11.26 -0.98 14.92
N GLU A 368 -10.18 -0.23 15.07
CA GLU A 368 -10.12 1.00 15.87
C GLU A 368 -9.92 2.20 14.92
N CYS A 369 -10.62 3.31 15.20
CA CYS A 369 -10.36 4.56 14.50
C CYS A 369 -9.26 5.33 15.22
N VAL A 370 -8.12 5.51 14.56
CA VAL A 370 -6.95 6.21 15.10
C VAL A 370 -6.67 7.50 14.34
N SER A 371 -6.02 8.46 14.99
CA SER A 371 -5.52 9.67 14.33
C SER A 371 -4.13 9.41 13.79
N LEU A 372 -3.89 9.76 12.53
CA LEU A 372 -2.56 9.78 11.94
C LEU A 372 -1.77 11.05 12.31
N ASP A 373 -0.48 11.06 11.94
CA ASP A 373 0.45 12.20 12.06
C ASP A 373 0.07 13.41 11.20
N ASP A 374 -0.86 13.28 10.27
CA ASP A 374 -1.46 14.39 9.53
C ASP A 374 -2.79 14.86 10.15
N GLY A 375 -3.30 14.11 11.15
CA GLY A 375 -4.55 14.40 11.83
C GLY A 375 -5.79 13.79 11.17
N VAL A 376 -5.62 12.98 10.13
CA VAL A 376 -6.71 12.29 9.44
C VAL A 376 -7.06 10.99 10.18
N GLY A 377 -8.35 10.65 10.19
CA GLY A 377 -8.83 9.37 10.74
C GLY A 377 -8.48 8.19 9.84
N GLN A 378 -7.87 7.17 10.43
CA GLN A 378 -7.59 5.90 9.78
C GLN A 378 -8.14 4.75 10.59
N SER A 379 -8.81 3.82 9.91
CA SER A 379 -9.21 2.55 10.52
C SER A 379 -8.02 1.58 10.55
N VAL A 380 -7.62 1.14 11.75
CA VAL A 380 -6.64 0.08 11.93
C VAL A 380 -7.38 -1.17 12.38
N CYS A 381 -7.42 -2.17 11.50
CA CYS A 381 -8.14 -3.42 11.72
C CYS A 381 -7.19 -4.58 11.98
N SER A 382 -7.58 -5.46 12.90
CA SER A 382 -6.93 -6.73 13.17
C SER A 382 -7.95 -7.87 13.12
N ARG A 383 -7.52 -9.08 12.82
CA ARG A 383 -8.37 -10.27 12.81
C ARG A 383 -8.87 -10.56 14.22
N CYS A 384 -10.10 -11.04 14.33
CA CYS A 384 -10.62 -11.52 15.60
C CYS A 384 -9.80 -12.74 16.06
N VAL A 385 -9.10 -12.61 17.18
CA VAL A 385 -8.35 -13.72 17.76
C VAL A 385 -9.35 -14.67 18.42
N SER A 386 -9.58 -15.84 17.82
CA SER A 386 -10.26 -16.92 18.53
C SER A 386 -9.31 -17.43 19.63
N PRO A 387 -9.78 -17.69 20.87
CA PRO A 387 -8.93 -18.11 22.00
C PRO A 387 -8.23 -19.48 21.82
N THR A 388 -8.29 -20.08 20.64
CA THR A 388 -7.60 -21.32 20.26
C THR A 388 -6.15 -21.09 19.81
N LEU A 389 -5.74 -19.85 19.49
CA LEU A 389 -4.33 -19.52 19.31
C LEU A 389 -3.73 -19.07 20.65
N GLY A 390 -3.13 -20.02 21.35
CA GLY A 390 -2.17 -19.71 22.41
C GLY A 390 -1.03 -18.82 21.89
N PRO A 391 -0.18 -18.26 22.78
CA PRO A 391 0.91 -17.38 22.37
C PRO A 391 1.72 -18.05 21.26
N VAL A 392 1.83 -17.37 20.12
CA VAL A 392 2.60 -17.79 18.96
C VAL A 392 4.03 -18.03 19.42
N ARG A 393 4.38 -19.30 19.69
CA ARG A 393 5.76 -19.70 19.89
C ARG A 393 6.46 -19.48 18.56
N SER A 394 7.53 -18.68 18.62
CA SER A 394 8.56 -18.60 17.57
C SER A 394 8.84 -20.01 17.03
N PRO A 395 8.85 -20.23 15.71
CA PRO A 395 9.15 -21.55 15.17
C PRO A 395 10.58 -21.93 15.58
N ASP A 396 10.74 -23.05 16.27
CA ASP A 396 12.04 -23.69 16.48
C ASP A 396 12.59 -24.11 15.10
N PHE A 397 13.35 -23.24 14.46
CA PHE A 397 14.05 -23.52 13.20
C PHE A 397 15.25 -24.42 13.49
N SER A 398 15.09 -25.73 13.26
CA SER A 398 16.20 -26.68 13.26
C SER A 398 17.12 -26.43 12.04
N PRO A 399 18.43 -26.14 12.22
CA PRO A 399 19.35 -25.75 11.14
C PRO A 399 19.72 -26.85 10.13
N ALA A 400 19.18 -28.06 10.25
CA ALA A 400 19.72 -29.26 9.61
C ALA A 400 19.42 -29.42 8.11
N MET A 401 18.96 -28.38 7.39
CA MET A 401 18.62 -28.49 5.96
C MET A 401 19.47 -27.60 5.02
N TYR A 402 20.58 -27.05 5.51
CA TYR A 402 21.47 -26.23 4.69
C TYR A 402 22.89 -26.82 4.65
N GLU A 403 23.11 -27.77 3.75
CA GLU A 403 24.46 -28.14 3.34
C GLU A 403 24.88 -27.30 2.11
N GLU A 404 26.02 -26.65 2.30
CA GLU A 404 26.98 -25.97 1.43
C GLU A 404 26.57 -24.96 0.33
N VAL A 405 27.39 -23.89 0.35
CA VAL A 405 27.39 -22.71 -0.50
C VAL A 405 27.90 -23.10 -1.89
N ALA A 406 27.08 -22.90 -2.92
CA ALA A 406 27.54 -22.88 -4.30
C ALA A 406 27.40 -21.45 -4.86
N GLU A 407 28.54 -20.84 -5.18
CA GLU A 407 28.64 -19.51 -5.77
C GLU A 407 27.78 -19.36 -7.04
N ARG A 408 26.99 -18.28 -7.09
CA ARG A 408 26.20 -17.88 -8.26
C ARG A 408 27.15 -17.55 -9.42
N LYS A 409 27.21 -18.41 -10.44
CA LYS A 409 27.92 -18.11 -11.71
C LYS A 409 27.20 -17.00 -12.48
N THR A 410 27.89 -15.89 -12.73
CA THR A 410 27.45 -14.78 -13.59
C THR A 410 27.18 -15.26 -15.03
N TYR A 411 25.95 -15.09 -15.52
CA TYR A 411 25.55 -15.45 -16.87
C TYR A 411 25.92 -14.33 -17.86
N LYS A 412 26.79 -14.61 -18.85
CA LYS A 412 27.10 -13.66 -19.94
C LYS A 412 25.95 -13.61 -20.96
N ARG A 413 25.50 -12.39 -21.30
CA ARG A 413 24.48 -12.10 -22.33
C ARG A 413 24.87 -12.64 -23.72
N PRO A 414 23.91 -13.09 -24.56
CA PRO A 414 24.17 -13.43 -25.96
C PRO A 414 24.44 -12.19 -26.81
N LYS A 415 25.43 -12.27 -27.71
CA LYS A 415 25.78 -11.20 -28.67
C LYS A 415 24.68 -11.01 -29.72
N THR A 416 24.24 -9.77 -29.91
CA THR A 416 23.36 -9.31 -30.99
C THR A 416 24.09 -9.39 -32.35
N LYS A 417 23.41 -9.93 -33.37
CA LYS A 417 23.89 -9.95 -34.76
C LYS A 417 23.91 -8.52 -35.32
N THR A 418 25.07 -8.09 -35.81
CA THR A 418 25.27 -6.86 -36.60
C THR A 418 24.54 -6.94 -37.94
N LEU A 419 23.71 -5.93 -38.23
CA LEU A 419 23.13 -5.66 -39.55
C LEU A 419 24.23 -5.24 -40.53
N ARG A 420 24.34 -5.93 -41.67
CA ARG A 420 25.21 -5.55 -42.79
C ARG A 420 24.56 -4.38 -43.54
N THR A 421 25.27 -3.26 -43.62
CA THR A 421 25.02 -2.16 -44.54
C THR A 421 25.31 -2.60 -45.98
N GLN A 422 24.32 -2.50 -46.87
CA GLN A 422 24.53 -2.55 -48.32
C GLN A 422 25.15 -1.23 -48.76
N LYS A 423 26.30 -1.28 -49.42
CA LYS A 423 26.90 -0.15 -50.13
C LYS A 423 26.18 0.04 -51.46
N GLN A 424 25.80 1.29 -51.75
CA GLN A 424 25.54 1.78 -53.10
C GLN A 424 26.85 1.76 -53.92
N GLN A 425 26.80 1.16 -55.09
CA GLN A 425 27.51 1.57 -56.31
C GLN A 425 26.70 1.10 -57.50
#